data_AF-A0A7Y3P383-F1
#
_entry.id   AF-A0A7Y3P383-F1
#
_cell.length_a   1.000
_cell.length_b   1.000
_cell.length_c   1.000
_cell.angle_alpha   90.00
_cell.angle_beta   90.00
_cell.angle_gamma   90.00
#
_symmetry.space_group_name_H-M   'P 1'
#
loop_
_entity.id
_entity.type
_entity.pdbx_description
1 polymer ?
#
loop_
_entity_poly.entity_id
_entity_poly.type
_entity_poly.pdbx_seq_one_letter_code
_entity_poly.pdbx_strand_id
1 'polypeptide(L)'
;MLKSIHNLISGVFTNPYAALTALAFLLGSGCNNNLNLLAPYKDITVVYGLLDQNDTTHYIRINKAFEGSGNAYTMAQQYDSINYPIGTLSVVLQDFDIYGDPPVSIPLKTTMGIPVSSGIFSSPNQVEYYTKAALNPNDTYKLVITNVNTGKVITGSTTLLSDLAPSVGISNAFPLSWVNEYPTKITWTTTPNGAIYQMTLRFFYTEKNGSNSVQHNIDWVFPPENNPSSINQAGQTLYYTYSGTGFLQFLKSSLQPAGAGVTRVADSIEMRFSTGSQDFQTYSNLTQPSLGVNQSKPSFTDLNNGIGIFSSRHTQVFNKVLSSTDMDSVTTDALTSNLGFLP
;
A
#
# COMPACT_ATOMS: atom_id res chain seq x y z
N MET A 1 -8.73 -11.83 -66.54
CA MET A 1 -8.98 -13.09 -65.81
C MET A 1 -10.44 -13.39 -65.48
N LEU A 2 -11.43 -12.53 -65.79
CA LEU A 2 -12.85 -12.89 -65.62
C LEU A 2 -13.55 -13.50 -66.85
N LYS A 3 -12.92 -13.49 -68.04
CA LYS A 3 -13.45 -14.19 -69.23
C LYS A 3 -13.02 -15.66 -69.36
N SER A 4 -12.08 -16.12 -68.54
CA SER A 4 -11.57 -17.51 -68.59
C SER A 4 -12.31 -18.46 -67.65
N ILE A 5 -13.11 -17.96 -66.70
CA ILE A 5 -13.87 -18.78 -65.75
C ILE A 5 -15.20 -19.26 -66.36
N HIS A 6 -15.72 -18.54 -67.37
CA HIS A 6 -16.98 -18.91 -68.04
C HIS A 6 -16.86 -20.19 -68.89
N ASN A 7 -15.65 -20.52 -69.38
CA ASN A 7 -15.42 -21.70 -70.21
C ASN A 7 -15.03 -22.97 -69.44
N LEU A 8 -14.92 -22.89 -68.11
CA LEU A 8 -14.66 -24.05 -67.25
C LEU A 8 -15.93 -24.66 -66.63
N ILE A 9 -17.09 -24.03 -66.82
CA ILE A 9 -18.38 -24.49 -66.25
C ILE A 9 -19.25 -25.19 -67.32
N SER A 10 -18.90 -25.12 -68.61
CA SER A 10 -19.70 -25.69 -69.70
C SER A 10 -19.37 -27.15 -70.08
N GLY A 11 -18.46 -27.81 -69.37
CA GLY A 11 -18.16 -29.22 -69.59
C GLY A 11 -17.84 -29.90 -68.26
N VAL A 12 -18.46 -31.06 -68.03
CA VAL A 12 -18.34 -31.90 -66.82
C VAL A 12 -19.33 -31.55 -65.70
N PHE A 13 -20.63 -31.79 -65.93
CA PHE A 13 -21.54 -32.34 -64.89
C PHE A 13 -22.68 -33.12 -65.56
N THR A 14 -22.37 -34.23 -66.22
CA THR A 14 -23.38 -35.20 -66.69
C THR A 14 -23.57 -36.37 -65.74
N ASN A 15 -22.89 -36.36 -64.58
CA ASN A 15 -23.03 -37.40 -63.57
C ASN A 15 -23.60 -36.81 -62.26
N PRO A 16 -24.85 -37.13 -61.88
CA PRO A 16 -25.48 -36.60 -60.67
C PRO A 16 -24.75 -37.01 -59.38
N TYR A 17 -23.89 -38.04 -59.43
CA TYR A 17 -23.07 -38.45 -58.29
C TYR A 17 -21.83 -37.56 -58.08
N ALA A 18 -21.31 -36.91 -59.12
CA ALA A 18 -20.10 -36.08 -59.02
C ALA A 18 -20.36 -34.74 -58.30
N ALA A 19 -21.55 -34.15 -58.50
CA ALA A 19 -21.99 -32.93 -57.83
C ALA A 19 -22.25 -33.16 -56.32
N LEU A 20 -22.73 -34.36 -55.95
CA LEU A 20 -22.95 -34.73 -54.54
C LEU A 20 -21.63 -34.94 -53.79
N THR A 21 -20.60 -35.51 -54.42
CA THR A 21 -19.26 -35.66 -53.84
C THR A 21 -18.50 -34.34 -53.70
N ALA A 22 -18.68 -33.39 -54.61
CA ALA A 22 -18.05 -32.07 -54.52
C ALA A 22 -18.67 -31.21 -53.40
N LEU A 23 -19.99 -31.31 -53.19
CA LEU A 23 -20.67 -30.61 -52.09
C LEU A 23 -20.36 -31.23 -50.71
N ALA A 24 -20.11 -32.54 -50.66
CA ALA A 24 -19.68 -33.21 -49.42
C ALA A 24 -18.26 -32.85 -48.98
N PHE A 25 -17.37 -32.46 -49.90
CA PHE A 25 -15.99 -32.03 -49.58
C PHE A 25 -15.90 -30.58 -49.10
N LEU A 26 -16.91 -29.74 -49.42
CA LEU A 26 -17.00 -28.33 -48.99
C LEU A 26 -17.64 -28.14 -47.61
N LEU A 27 -18.22 -29.20 -47.03
CA LEU A 27 -18.82 -29.17 -45.68
C LEU A 27 -17.85 -29.64 -44.58
N GLY A 28 -16.62 -30.04 -44.93
CA GLY A 28 -15.64 -30.61 -44.00
C GLY A 28 -14.63 -29.61 -43.40
N SER A 29 -14.56 -28.38 -43.89
CA SER A 29 -13.71 -27.33 -43.30
C SER A 29 -14.44 -26.67 -42.12
N GLY A 30 -14.66 -27.46 -41.06
CA GLY A 30 -15.03 -26.93 -39.76
C GLY A 30 -13.89 -26.04 -39.26
N CYS A 31 -14.02 -24.72 -39.45
CA CYS A 31 -13.26 -23.76 -38.67
C CYS A 31 -13.46 -24.14 -37.22
N ASN A 32 -12.38 -24.53 -36.54
CA ASN A 32 -12.40 -24.88 -35.14
C ASN A 32 -12.77 -23.61 -34.35
N ASN A 33 -14.05 -23.42 -34.08
CA ASN A 33 -14.58 -22.33 -33.26
C ASN A 33 -14.32 -22.60 -31.77
N ASN A 34 -13.16 -23.16 -31.43
CA ASN A 34 -12.69 -23.19 -30.06
C ASN A 34 -12.27 -21.77 -29.70
N LEU A 35 -13.25 -20.98 -29.27
CA LEU A 35 -13.01 -19.72 -28.59
C LEU A 35 -12.23 -20.05 -27.32
N ASN A 36 -10.91 -19.91 -27.36
CA ASN A 36 -10.09 -20.05 -26.18
C ASN A 36 -10.37 -18.83 -25.31
N LEU A 37 -11.28 -19.00 -24.34
CA LEU A 37 -11.71 -17.96 -23.40
C LEU A 37 -10.56 -17.45 -22.53
N LEU A 38 -9.46 -18.19 -22.48
CA LEU A 38 -8.26 -17.85 -21.72
C LEU A 38 -7.13 -17.49 -22.69
N ALA A 39 -6.43 -16.41 -22.36
CA ALA A 39 -5.15 -16.12 -22.98
C ALA A 39 -4.14 -17.22 -22.62
N PRO A 40 -3.07 -17.42 -23.42
CA PRO A 40 -1.95 -18.23 -22.98
C PRO A 40 -1.44 -17.75 -21.63
N TYR A 41 -1.17 -18.69 -20.70
CA TYR A 41 -0.67 -18.37 -19.36
C TYR A 41 0.52 -17.43 -19.44
N LYS A 42 0.45 -16.33 -18.68
CA LYS A 42 1.53 -15.37 -18.55
C LYS A 42 2.04 -15.37 -17.11
N ASP A 43 3.34 -15.64 -16.93
CA ASP A 43 4.01 -15.46 -15.63
C ASP A 43 4.06 -13.96 -15.32
N ILE A 44 3.09 -13.47 -14.56
CA ILE A 44 3.01 -12.09 -14.08
C ILE A 44 3.43 -12.09 -12.61
N THR A 45 4.52 -11.39 -12.31
CA THR A 45 5.04 -11.22 -10.96
C THR A 45 4.42 -9.97 -10.36
N VAL A 46 3.84 -10.12 -9.17
CA VAL A 46 3.23 -9.03 -8.40
C VAL A 46 4.17 -8.68 -7.25
N VAL A 47 4.56 -7.43 -7.13
CA VAL A 47 5.52 -6.97 -6.12
C VAL A 47 4.90 -5.86 -5.28
N TYR A 48 5.04 -5.97 -3.96
CA TYR A 48 4.72 -4.91 -3.02
C TYR A 48 5.91 -4.67 -2.11
N GLY A 49 6.50 -3.47 -2.18
CA GLY A 49 7.56 -3.04 -1.29
C GLY A 49 7.47 -1.55 -1.04
N LEU A 50 7.50 -1.16 0.23
CA LEU A 50 7.58 0.25 0.65
C LEU A 50 8.75 0.38 1.61
N LEU A 51 9.81 1.06 1.17
CA LEU A 51 10.98 1.33 2.01
C LEU A 51 10.71 2.53 2.92
N ASP A 52 11.27 2.50 4.13
CA ASP A 52 11.23 3.62 5.09
C ASP A 52 12.58 3.67 5.80
N GLN A 53 13.22 4.84 5.85
CA GLN A 53 14.51 5.01 6.51
C GLN A 53 14.48 4.68 8.02
N ASN A 54 13.31 4.74 8.67
CA ASN A 54 13.16 4.45 10.10
C ASN A 54 12.88 2.96 10.41
N ASP A 55 12.61 2.14 9.38
CA ASP A 55 12.31 0.73 9.58
C ASP A 55 13.61 -0.06 9.84
N THR A 56 13.60 -0.94 10.86
CA THR A 56 14.73 -1.84 11.16
C THR A 56 14.74 -3.11 10.32
N THR A 57 13.64 -3.38 9.61
CA THR A 57 13.51 -4.51 8.70
C THR A 57 12.59 -4.12 7.56
N HIS A 58 13.07 -4.23 6.33
CA HIS A 58 12.29 -3.95 5.14
C HIS A 58 11.77 -5.25 4.55
N TYR A 59 10.47 -5.31 4.30
CA TYR A 59 9.80 -6.45 3.70
C TYR A 59 9.35 -6.13 2.29
N ILE A 60 9.50 -7.10 1.39
CA ILE A 60 9.03 -7.08 0.03
C ILE A 60 8.24 -8.36 -0.20
N ARG A 61 6.95 -8.18 -0.50
CA ARG A 61 6.06 -9.27 -0.84
C ARG A 61 6.12 -9.50 -2.35
N ILE A 62 6.45 -10.72 -2.76
CA ILE A 62 6.54 -11.10 -4.17
C ILE A 62 5.65 -12.31 -4.42
N ASN A 63 4.63 -12.12 -5.25
CA ASN A 63 3.62 -13.12 -5.57
C ASN A 63 3.52 -13.35 -7.09
N LYS A 64 2.82 -14.42 -7.45
CA LYS A 64 2.39 -14.71 -8.82
C LYS A 64 0.96 -14.22 -8.99
N ALA A 65 0.65 -13.62 -10.13
CA ALA A 65 -0.72 -13.61 -10.59
C ALA A 65 -1.08 -15.05 -11.00
N PHE A 66 -2.27 -15.48 -10.61
CA PHE A 66 -2.81 -16.77 -11.02
C PHE A 66 -3.88 -16.57 -12.08
N GLU A 67 -3.80 -17.37 -13.13
CA GLU A 67 -4.79 -17.46 -14.19
C GLU A 67 -4.94 -18.95 -14.53
N GLY A 68 -6.18 -19.42 -14.65
CA GLY A 68 -6.46 -20.82 -14.91
C GLY A 68 -7.94 -21.05 -15.21
N SER A 69 -8.26 -22.23 -15.74
CA SER A 69 -9.64 -22.61 -16.11
C SER A 69 -10.54 -22.92 -14.92
N GLY A 70 -9.98 -23.00 -13.71
CA GLY A 70 -10.71 -23.23 -12.48
C GLY A 70 -11.37 -21.98 -11.92
N ASN A 71 -12.10 -22.16 -10.82
CA ASN A 71 -12.67 -21.04 -10.06
C ASN A 71 -11.54 -20.21 -9.41
N ALA A 72 -11.54 -18.90 -9.64
CA ALA A 72 -10.51 -17.99 -9.13
C ALA A 72 -10.42 -17.98 -7.59
N TYR A 73 -11.54 -18.13 -6.87
CA TYR A 73 -11.55 -18.24 -5.41
C TYR A 73 -10.88 -19.54 -4.94
N THR A 74 -11.13 -20.65 -5.64
CA THR A 74 -10.46 -21.92 -5.32
C THR A 74 -8.96 -21.85 -5.60
N MET A 75 -8.56 -21.20 -6.71
CA MET A 75 -7.14 -20.99 -7.03
C MET A 75 -6.46 -20.07 -6.02
N ALA A 76 -7.14 -19.01 -5.57
CA ALA A 76 -6.65 -18.10 -4.54
C ALA A 76 -6.40 -18.79 -3.20
N GLN A 77 -7.06 -19.91 -2.91
CA GLN A 77 -6.83 -20.67 -1.68
C GLN A 77 -5.58 -21.57 -1.74
N GLN A 78 -5.06 -21.85 -2.93
CA GLN A 78 -3.89 -22.71 -3.11
C GLN A 78 -2.60 -21.91 -2.89
N TYR A 79 -1.77 -22.40 -1.97
CA TYR A 79 -0.52 -21.71 -1.59
C TYR A 79 0.44 -21.52 -2.79
N ASP A 80 0.62 -22.56 -3.59
CA ASP A 80 1.56 -22.57 -4.73
C ASP A 80 1.08 -21.74 -5.93
N SER A 81 -0.22 -21.42 -5.98
CA SER A 81 -0.81 -20.56 -7.01
C SER A 81 -0.44 -19.10 -6.81
N ILE A 82 -0.15 -18.68 -5.58
CA ILE A 82 0.12 -17.28 -5.24
C ILE A 82 1.61 -17.07 -4.92
N ASN A 83 2.27 -18.06 -4.33
CA ASN A 83 3.65 -17.93 -3.87
C ASN A 83 4.64 -18.62 -4.81
N TYR A 84 5.80 -18.00 -5.03
CA TYR A 84 6.94 -18.71 -5.62
C TYR A 84 7.54 -19.67 -4.58
N PRO A 85 7.86 -20.93 -4.97
CA PRO A 85 8.60 -21.82 -4.08
C PRO A 85 9.91 -21.17 -3.64
N ILE A 86 10.28 -21.37 -2.37
CA ILE A 86 11.53 -20.83 -1.82
C ILE A 86 12.72 -21.29 -2.68
N GLY A 87 13.61 -20.35 -3.00
CA GLY A 87 14.77 -20.58 -3.87
C GLY A 87 14.51 -20.32 -5.36
N THR A 88 13.26 -20.11 -5.79
CA THR A 88 12.94 -19.76 -7.18
C THR A 88 13.36 -18.34 -7.55
N LEU A 89 13.36 -17.43 -6.59
CA LEU A 89 13.69 -16.02 -6.79
C LEU A 89 14.99 -15.66 -6.08
N SER A 90 15.90 -15.02 -6.81
CA SER A 90 16.99 -14.22 -6.25
C SER A 90 16.52 -12.77 -6.17
N VAL A 91 16.57 -12.18 -4.97
CA VAL A 91 16.08 -10.82 -4.72
C VAL A 91 17.19 -9.99 -4.11
N VAL A 92 17.52 -8.89 -4.79
CA VAL A 92 18.61 -8.00 -4.41
C VAL A 92 18.11 -6.57 -4.45
N LEU A 93 18.47 -5.80 -3.43
CA LEU A 93 18.38 -4.35 -3.43
C LEU A 93 19.75 -3.78 -3.80
N GLN A 94 19.82 -3.04 -4.90
CA GLN A 94 21.03 -2.33 -5.31
C GLN A 94 20.97 -0.91 -4.78
N ASP A 95 21.95 -0.56 -3.96
CA ASP A 95 22.09 0.75 -3.33
C ASP A 95 23.02 1.63 -4.18
N PHE A 96 22.47 2.73 -4.72
CA PHE A 96 23.19 3.69 -5.54
C PHE A 96 23.39 4.98 -4.75
N ASP A 97 24.65 5.25 -4.43
CA ASP A 97 25.00 6.47 -3.72
C ASP A 97 24.92 7.72 -4.61
N ILE A 98 24.97 8.88 -3.96
CA ILE A 98 24.97 10.18 -4.63
C ILE A 98 26.30 10.54 -5.31
N TYR A 99 27.38 9.80 -5.03
CA TYR A 99 28.74 10.08 -5.50
C TYR A 99 29.08 9.35 -6.80
N GLY A 100 28.23 8.41 -7.23
CA GLY A 100 28.36 7.67 -8.48
C GLY A 100 29.25 6.43 -8.38
N ASP A 101 29.50 5.93 -7.15
CA ASP A 101 30.22 4.69 -6.96
C ASP A 101 29.42 3.48 -7.47
N PRO A 102 30.07 2.33 -7.77
CA PRO A 102 29.37 1.11 -8.15
C PRO A 102 28.35 0.70 -7.07
N PRO A 103 27.14 0.26 -7.44
CA PRO A 103 26.09 0.01 -6.48
C PRO A 103 26.42 -1.16 -5.54
N VAL A 104 26.12 -0.98 -4.26
CA VAL A 104 26.26 -2.04 -3.25
C VAL A 104 25.05 -2.99 -3.35
N SER A 105 25.31 -4.29 -3.45
CA SER A 105 24.25 -5.30 -3.54
C SER A 105 23.88 -5.83 -2.16
N ILE A 106 22.62 -5.61 -1.76
CA ILE A 106 22.03 -6.07 -0.51
C ILE A 106 21.08 -7.25 -0.83
N PRO A 107 21.50 -8.50 -0.62
CA PRO A 107 20.64 -9.65 -0.86
C PRO A 107 19.53 -9.76 0.20
N LEU A 108 18.30 -10.07 -0.23
CA LEU A 108 17.17 -10.30 0.67
C LEU A 108 17.05 -11.78 1.03
N LYS A 109 16.68 -12.05 2.28
CA LYS A 109 16.39 -13.38 2.81
C LYS A 109 14.89 -13.68 2.72
N THR A 110 14.50 -14.93 2.66
CA THR A 110 13.09 -15.34 2.71
C THR A 110 12.62 -15.62 4.14
N THR A 111 11.34 -15.38 4.41
CA THR A 111 10.67 -15.79 5.65
C THR A 111 9.21 -16.18 5.38
N MET A 112 8.69 -17.10 6.19
CA MET A 112 7.26 -17.43 6.28
C MET A 112 6.67 -17.08 7.65
N GLY A 113 7.41 -16.34 8.47
CA GLY A 113 7.03 -16.02 9.85
C GLY A 113 5.99 -14.91 9.99
N ILE A 114 5.54 -14.30 8.90
CA ILE A 114 4.50 -13.27 8.90
C ILE A 114 3.21 -13.92 8.40
N PRO A 115 2.29 -14.30 9.30
CA PRO A 115 1.06 -14.97 8.89
C PRO A 115 0.10 -14.01 8.17
N VAL A 116 -0.68 -14.55 7.26
CA VAL A 116 -1.83 -13.87 6.63
C VAL A 116 -3.09 -14.20 7.40
N SER A 117 -3.91 -13.18 7.66
CA SER A 117 -5.25 -13.37 8.23
C SER A 117 -6.12 -14.27 7.34
N SER A 118 -6.98 -15.06 7.96
CA SER A 118 -7.93 -15.92 7.24
C SER A 118 -8.83 -15.10 6.31
N GLY A 119 -9.05 -15.59 5.09
CA GLY A 119 -9.90 -14.92 4.11
C GLY A 119 -10.01 -15.73 2.82
N ILE A 120 -10.17 -15.03 1.69
CA ILE A 120 -10.29 -15.64 0.36
C ILE A 120 -8.96 -16.24 -0.12
N PHE A 121 -7.83 -15.65 0.28
CA PHE A 121 -6.51 -16.10 -0.13
C PHE A 121 -5.96 -17.19 0.81
N SER A 122 -5.00 -17.95 0.30
CA SER A 122 -4.26 -18.95 1.06
C SER A 122 -3.70 -18.36 2.35
N SER A 123 -3.97 -19.04 3.47
CA SER A 123 -3.57 -18.65 4.82
C SER A 123 -3.24 -19.91 5.63
N PRO A 124 -2.44 -19.83 6.70
CA PRO A 124 -1.78 -18.63 7.23
C PRO A 124 -0.45 -18.30 6.54
N ASN A 125 0.10 -19.21 5.72
CA ASN A 125 1.47 -19.07 5.22
C ASN A 125 1.56 -18.16 4.00
N GLN A 126 2.61 -17.34 3.95
CA GLN A 126 3.05 -16.58 2.77
C GLN A 126 4.58 -16.51 2.74
N VAL A 127 5.16 -16.17 1.59
CA VAL A 127 6.60 -15.91 1.47
C VAL A 127 6.84 -14.41 1.39
N GLU A 128 7.65 -13.91 2.33
CA GLU A 128 8.13 -12.52 2.35
C GLU A 128 9.65 -12.51 2.14
N TYR A 129 10.15 -11.49 1.47
CA TYR A 129 11.58 -11.25 1.26
C TYR A 129 11.98 -10.06 2.10
N TYR A 130 13.08 -10.16 2.85
CA TYR A 130 13.45 -9.11 3.79
C TYR A 130 14.95 -8.87 3.90
N THR A 131 15.30 -7.65 4.30
CA THR A 131 16.64 -7.26 4.72
C THR A 131 16.57 -6.45 6.01
N LYS A 132 17.66 -6.50 6.79
CA LYS A 132 17.89 -5.67 7.98
C LYS A 132 19.02 -4.66 7.76
N ALA A 133 19.44 -4.48 6.50
CA ALA A 133 20.41 -3.45 6.16
C ALA A 133 19.84 -2.08 6.52
N ALA A 134 20.64 -1.26 7.19
CA ALA A 134 20.32 0.15 7.36
C ALA A 134 20.40 0.82 5.99
N LEU A 135 19.37 1.58 5.63
CA LEU A 135 19.31 2.29 4.36
C LEU A 135 19.68 3.75 4.58
N ASN A 136 20.59 4.27 3.76
CA ASN A 136 20.93 5.68 3.69
C ASN A 136 19.79 6.49 3.03
N PRO A 137 19.28 7.55 3.69
CA PRO A 137 18.18 8.38 3.18
C PRO A 137 18.47 9.15 1.89
N ASN A 138 19.75 9.35 1.56
CA ASN A 138 20.16 10.12 0.38
C ASN A 138 20.32 9.25 -0.88
N ASP A 139 20.31 7.93 -0.73
CA ASP A 139 20.65 7.01 -1.80
C ASP A 139 19.39 6.57 -2.57
N THR A 140 19.62 6.06 -3.78
CA THR A 140 18.56 5.49 -4.63
C THR A 140 18.64 3.98 -4.59
N TYR A 141 17.51 3.34 -4.34
CA TYR A 141 17.44 1.89 -4.23
C TYR A 141 16.75 1.30 -5.45
N LYS A 142 17.40 0.33 -6.08
CA LYS A 142 16.83 -0.45 -7.17
C LYS A 142 16.58 -1.89 -6.73
N LEU A 143 15.33 -2.30 -6.72
CA LEU A 143 14.95 -3.69 -6.54
C LEU A 143 15.23 -4.47 -7.82
N VAL A 144 15.92 -5.60 -7.69
CA VAL A 144 16.18 -6.56 -8.77
C VAL A 144 15.72 -7.94 -8.31
N ILE A 145 14.70 -8.47 -8.99
CA ILE A 145 14.17 -9.81 -8.75
C ILE A 145 14.47 -10.64 -10.00
N THR A 146 15.19 -11.75 -9.82
CA THR A 146 15.49 -12.70 -10.89
C THR A 146 14.88 -14.06 -10.58
N ASN A 147 14.03 -14.55 -11.46
CA ASN A 147 13.60 -15.94 -11.43
C ASN A 147 14.75 -16.81 -11.96
N VAL A 148 15.36 -17.61 -11.09
CA VAL A 148 16.58 -18.37 -11.41
C VAL A 148 16.33 -19.49 -12.42
N ASN A 149 15.07 -19.93 -12.56
CA ASN A 149 14.70 -21.00 -13.48
C ASN A 149 14.41 -20.47 -14.89
N THR A 150 13.80 -19.28 -15.00
CA THR A 150 13.37 -18.72 -16.30
C THR A 150 14.27 -17.60 -16.81
N GLY A 151 15.14 -17.05 -15.96
CA GLY A 151 15.96 -15.88 -16.27
C GLY A 151 15.17 -14.57 -16.33
N LYS A 152 13.86 -14.58 -16.03
CA LYS A 152 13.02 -13.37 -16.02
C LYS A 152 13.50 -12.40 -14.93
N VAL A 153 13.74 -11.15 -15.32
CA VAL A 153 14.16 -10.07 -14.42
C VAL A 153 13.07 -9.02 -14.29
N ILE A 154 12.69 -8.72 -13.04
CA ILE A 154 11.77 -7.64 -12.65
C ILE A 154 12.58 -6.60 -11.91
N THR A 155 12.36 -5.32 -12.22
CA THR A 155 13.07 -4.21 -11.56
C THR A 155 12.13 -3.06 -11.22
N GLY A 156 12.42 -2.36 -10.13
CA GLY A 156 11.80 -1.08 -9.75
C GLY A 156 12.82 -0.24 -9.00
N SER A 157 12.62 1.07 -8.95
CA SER A 157 13.56 1.98 -8.27
C SER A 157 12.81 3.01 -7.44
N THR A 158 13.36 3.39 -6.29
CA THR A 158 12.80 4.42 -5.43
C THR A 158 13.89 5.14 -4.63
N THR A 159 13.64 6.39 -4.27
CA THR A 159 14.42 7.14 -3.29
C THR A 159 13.71 7.10 -1.95
N LEU A 160 14.45 7.26 -0.85
CA LEU A 160 13.83 7.41 0.47
C LEU A 160 13.30 8.83 0.67
N LEU A 161 12.35 8.95 1.59
CA LEU A 161 11.77 10.25 1.98
C LEU A 161 12.47 10.73 3.24
N SER A 162 12.86 12.01 3.24
CA SER A 162 13.54 12.65 4.36
C SER A 162 12.60 12.94 5.53
N ASP A 163 13.22 13.13 6.70
CA ASP A 163 12.56 13.62 7.92
C ASP A 163 11.81 14.93 7.68
N LEU A 164 10.67 15.08 8.35
CA LEU A 164 9.98 16.36 8.44
C LEU A 164 10.56 17.17 9.61
N ALA A 165 10.44 18.49 9.48
CA ALA A 165 10.68 19.42 10.58
C ALA A 165 9.38 20.18 10.88
N PRO A 166 8.36 19.52 11.48
CA PRO A 166 7.13 20.20 11.84
C PRO A 166 7.42 21.24 12.93
N SER A 167 6.83 22.42 12.78
CA SER A 167 6.82 23.47 13.78
C SER A 167 5.39 23.70 14.25
N VAL A 168 5.22 23.93 15.55
CA VAL A 168 3.97 24.43 16.10
C VAL A 168 4.13 25.95 16.21
N GLY A 169 3.10 26.72 15.83
CA GLY A 169 3.13 28.19 15.80
C GLY A 169 3.32 28.90 17.16
N ILE A 170 3.79 28.18 18.19
CA ILE A 170 4.12 28.68 19.52
C ILE A 170 5.50 28.10 19.88
N SER A 171 6.49 29.01 20.01
CA SER A 171 7.92 28.81 20.31
C SER A 171 8.39 27.38 20.65
N ASN A 172 9.20 26.76 19.76
CA ASN A 172 10.25 25.72 19.95
C ASN A 172 10.08 24.58 20.99
N ALA A 173 8.95 24.45 21.65
CA ALA A 173 8.61 23.45 22.64
C ALA A 173 7.19 23.05 22.34
N PHE A 174 6.99 21.79 21.99
CA PHE A 174 5.77 21.19 21.49
C PHE A 174 4.55 21.40 22.43
N PRO A 175 3.79 22.51 22.34
CA PRO A 175 2.80 22.86 23.34
C PRO A 175 1.43 22.53 22.75
N LEU A 176 1.05 21.26 22.80
CA LEU A 176 -0.37 20.92 22.64
C LEU A 176 -1.12 21.43 23.87
N SER A 177 -1.61 22.67 23.85
CA SER A 177 -2.43 23.20 24.95
C SER A 177 -3.90 22.92 24.63
N TRP A 178 -4.49 21.95 25.33
CA TRP A 178 -5.91 21.60 25.14
C TRP A 178 -6.86 22.56 25.86
N VAL A 179 -6.29 23.50 26.62
CA VAL A 179 -7.02 24.55 27.33
C VAL A 179 -7.41 25.69 26.39
N ASN A 180 -6.77 25.77 25.22
CA ASN A 180 -7.04 26.85 24.29
C ASN A 180 -8.25 26.51 23.41
N GLU A 181 -9.30 27.34 23.49
CA GLU A 181 -10.45 27.29 22.59
C GLU A 181 -10.07 27.69 21.16
N TYR A 182 -8.97 28.45 20.99
CA TYR A 182 -8.53 28.89 19.68
C TYR A 182 -7.82 27.78 18.91
N PRO A 183 -8.16 27.59 17.62
CA PRO A 183 -7.50 26.62 16.78
C PRO A 183 -6.00 26.92 16.64
N THR A 184 -5.15 25.94 16.95
CA THR A 184 -3.70 26.01 16.84
C THR A 184 -3.25 25.37 15.53
N LYS A 185 -2.30 26.00 14.84
CA LYS A 185 -1.71 25.47 13.61
C LYS A 185 -0.48 24.61 13.92
N ILE A 186 -0.47 23.42 13.34
CA ILE A 186 0.72 22.59 13.21
C ILE A 186 1.16 22.74 11.77
N THR A 187 2.32 23.36 11.56
CA THR A 187 2.88 23.66 10.24
C THR A 187 4.05 22.74 9.94
N TRP A 188 4.19 22.30 8.70
CA TRP A 188 5.40 21.61 8.25
C TRP A 188 5.76 22.04 6.84
N THR A 189 7.05 21.91 6.51
CA THR A 189 7.56 22.14 5.17
C THR A 189 7.59 20.81 4.41
N THR A 190 7.08 20.79 3.18
CA THR A 190 7.14 19.61 2.31
C THR A 190 8.59 19.22 2.01
N THR A 191 8.87 17.92 1.97
CA THR A 191 10.19 17.36 1.68
C THR A 191 10.33 16.99 0.20
N PRO A 192 11.57 16.88 -0.32
CA PRO A 192 11.79 16.35 -1.67
C PRO A 192 11.16 14.95 -1.80
N ASN A 193 10.55 14.68 -2.94
CA ASN A 193 9.84 13.42 -3.26
C ASN A 193 8.61 13.11 -2.39
N GLY A 194 8.33 13.88 -1.34
CA GLY A 194 7.12 13.75 -0.52
C GLY A 194 5.90 14.38 -1.21
N ALA A 195 4.93 13.54 -1.58
CA ALA A 195 3.77 13.92 -2.39
C ALA A 195 2.46 13.97 -1.60
N ILE A 196 2.33 13.13 -0.57
CA ILE A 196 1.14 13.06 0.29
C ILE A 196 1.57 12.97 1.75
N TYR A 197 0.88 13.72 2.61
CA TYR A 197 1.17 13.83 4.03
C TYR A 197 -0.09 13.53 4.82
N GLN A 198 0.04 12.85 5.96
CA GLN A 198 -1.05 12.62 6.87
C GLN A 198 -0.55 12.66 8.31
N MET A 199 -1.24 13.43 9.15
CA MET A 199 -0.99 13.43 10.59
C MET A 199 -2.00 12.52 11.31
N THR A 200 -1.52 11.78 12.30
CA THR A 200 -2.34 11.07 13.27
C THR A 200 -1.93 11.49 14.67
N LEU A 201 -2.89 11.92 15.49
CA LEU A 201 -2.68 12.12 16.94
C LEU A 201 -3.15 10.87 17.68
N ARG A 202 -2.21 10.10 18.22
CA ARG A 202 -2.48 8.94 19.06
C ARG A 202 -2.50 9.35 20.52
N PHE A 203 -3.63 9.16 21.19
CA PHE A 203 -3.77 9.41 22.62
C PHE A 203 -3.64 8.12 23.41
N PHE A 204 -2.72 8.09 24.38
CA PHE A 204 -2.51 6.97 25.29
C PHE A 204 -3.19 7.22 26.64
N TYR A 205 -3.84 6.18 27.14
CA TYR A 205 -4.39 6.16 28.48
C TYR A 205 -4.31 4.75 29.08
N THR A 206 -4.39 4.67 30.40
CA THR A 206 -4.37 3.40 31.12
C THR A 206 -5.70 3.17 31.82
N GLU A 207 -6.34 2.02 31.58
CA GLU A 207 -7.48 1.57 32.36
C GLU A 207 -6.98 0.79 33.59
N LYS A 208 -7.48 1.15 34.76
CA LYS A 208 -7.22 0.49 36.04
C LYS A 208 -8.51 -0.11 36.58
N ASN A 209 -8.45 -1.38 36.96
CA ASN A 209 -9.53 -2.10 37.65
C ASN A 209 -8.91 -2.93 38.79
N GLY A 210 -8.97 -2.39 40.02
CA GLY A 210 -8.24 -2.95 41.16
C GLY A 210 -6.73 -2.98 40.91
N SER A 211 -6.12 -4.16 40.96
CA SER A 211 -4.69 -4.36 40.66
C SER A 211 -4.39 -4.52 39.16
N ASN A 212 -5.40 -4.67 38.31
CA ASN A 212 -5.20 -4.83 36.88
C ASN A 212 -5.03 -3.47 36.20
N SER A 213 -4.01 -3.35 35.37
CA SER A 213 -3.66 -2.14 34.63
C SER A 213 -3.40 -2.51 33.17
N VAL A 214 -4.14 -1.90 32.24
CA VAL A 214 -4.02 -2.15 30.81
C VAL A 214 -3.86 -0.83 30.08
N GLN A 215 -2.84 -0.72 29.22
CA GLN A 215 -2.62 0.47 28.41
C GLN A 215 -3.43 0.37 27.12
N HIS A 216 -4.08 1.47 26.76
CA HIS A 216 -4.88 1.63 25.56
C HIS A 216 -4.43 2.86 24.78
N ASN A 217 -4.81 2.90 23.50
CA ASN A 217 -4.66 4.07 22.67
C ASN A 217 -5.83 4.23 21.70
N ILE A 218 -6.06 5.46 21.27
CA ILE A 218 -7.02 5.81 20.21
C ILE A 218 -6.38 6.83 19.27
N ASP A 219 -6.68 6.71 17.97
CA ASP A 219 -6.05 7.49 16.90
C ASP A 219 -7.03 8.51 16.32
N TRP A 220 -6.67 9.79 16.42
CA TRP A 220 -7.34 10.88 15.71
C TRP A 220 -6.61 11.16 14.40
N VAL A 221 -7.14 10.61 13.31
CA VAL A 221 -6.53 10.66 11.98
C VAL A 221 -7.02 11.89 11.21
N PHE A 222 -6.10 12.72 10.74
CA PHE A 222 -6.41 13.90 9.94
C PHE A 222 -6.55 13.52 8.45
N PRO A 223 -7.31 14.30 7.65
CA PRO A 223 -7.39 14.07 6.20
C PRO A 223 -6.02 14.18 5.54
N PRO A 224 -5.69 13.37 4.52
CA PRO A 224 -4.41 13.50 3.84
C PRO A 224 -4.30 14.83 3.08
N GLU A 225 -3.14 15.45 3.13
CA GLU A 225 -2.79 16.69 2.43
C GLU A 225 -1.80 16.39 1.30
N ASN A 226 -2.09 16.86 0.08
CA ASN A 226 -1.21 16.69 -1.06
C ASN A 226 -0.20 17.83 -1.15
N ASN A 227 1.02 17.53 -1.58
CA ASN A 227 1.98 18.58 -1.94
C ASN A 227 1.43 19.37 -3.13
N PRO A 228 1.19 20.69 -3.00
CA PRO A 228 0.61 21.49 -4.08
C PRO A 228 1.63 21.84 -5.18
N SER A 229 2.93 21.58 -4.94
CA SER A 229 3.97 21.81 -5.94
C SER A 229 3.96 20.77 -7.06
N SER A 230 4.47 21.16 -8.23
CA SER A 230 4.81 20.21 -9.29
C SER A 230 5.90 19.24 -8.85
N ILE A 231 5.95 18.10 -9.54
CA ILE A 231 6.78 16.92 -9.28
C ILE A 231 8.18 17.29 -8.74
N ASN A 232 8.55 16.70 -7.60
CA ASN A 232 9.86 16.75 -6.93
C ASN A 232 10.27 18.07 -6.25
N GLN A 233 9.37 19.04 -6.06
CA GLN A 233 9.70 20.26 -5.31
C GLN A 233 9.29 20.19 -3.83
N ALA A 234 10.26 20.53 -2.98
CA ALA A 234 10.11 20.73 -1.54
C ALA A 234 9.86 22.21 -1.23
N GLY A 235 9.55 22.53 0.03
CA GLY A 235 9.55 23.92 0.50
C GLY A 235 8.19 24.59 0.63
N GLN A 236 7.10 23.89 0.31
CA GLN A 236 5.74 24.41 0.57
C GLN A 236 5.41 24.24 2.05
N THR A 237 4.77 25.25 2.63
CA THR A 237 4.28 25.16 4.01
C THR A 237 2.85 24.64 3.99
N LEU A 238 2.65 23.45 4.55
CA LEU A 238 1.34 22.87 4.81
C LEU A 238 1.00 23.01 6.29
N TYR A 239 -0.29 22.90 6.62
CA TYR A 239 -0.71 22.95 8.00
C TYR A 239 -1.99 22.16 8.26
N TYR A 240 -2.07 21.63 9.48
CA TYR A 240 -3.32 21.22 10.09
C TYR A 240 -3.70 22.23 11.16
N THR A 241 -4.99 22.32 11.41
CA THR A 241 -5.52 23.09 12.52
C THR A 241 -6.21 22.13 13.48
N TYR A 242 -5.93 22.24 14.77
CA TYR A 242 -6.63 21.49 15.82
C TYR A 242 -7.04 22.43 16.96
N SER A 243 -8.02 22.03 17.77
CA SER A 243 -8.42 22.77 18.98
C SER A 243 -8.59 21.80 20.16
N GLY A 244 -8.47 22.34 21.38
CA GLY A 244 -8.73 21.60 22.61
C GLY A 244 -10.11 20.95 22.63
N THR A 245 -11.15 21.75 22.34
CA THR A 245 -12.53 21.26 22.25
C THR A 245 -12.71 20.17 21.18
N GLY A 246 -12.07 20.32 20.02
CA GLY A 246 -12.11 19.31 18.96
C GLY A 246 -11.52 17.97 19.41
N PHE A 247 -10.43 18.03 20.17
CA PHE A 247 -9.81 16.84 20.77
C PHE A 247 -10.71 16.18 21.82
N LEU A 248 -11.29 16.96 22.75
CA LEU A 248 -12.22 16.42 23.76
C LEU A 248 -13.47 15.81 23.11
N GLN A 249 -13.96 16.40 22.02
CA GLN A 249 -15.05 15.85 21.23
C GLN A 249 -14.68 14.52 20.56
N PHE A 250 -13.44 14.40 20.07
CA PHE A 250 -12.89 13.14 19.56
C PHE A 250 -12.83 12.07 20.67
N LEU A 251 -12.38 12.40 21.89
CA LEU A 251 -12.39 11.46 23.00
C LEU A 251 -13.81 10.96 23.32
N LYS A 252 -14.77 11.89 23.39
CA LYS A 252 -16.19 11.59 23.64
C LYS A 252 -16.79 10.68 22.57
N SER A 253 -16.45 10.85 21.30
CA SER A 253 -16.98 10.02 20.22
C SER A 253 -16.28 8.66 20.10
N SER A 254 -15.03 8.56 20.58
CA SER A 254 -14.19 7.37 20.43
C SER A 254 -14.25 6.43 21.64
N LEU A 255 -14.62 6.92 22.81
CA LEU A 255 -14.64 6.15 24.05
C LEU A 255 -16.06 6.00 24.59
N GLN A 256 -16.37 4.80 25.06
CA GLN A 256 -17.54 4.57 25.90
C GLN A 256 -17.24 5.00 27.34
N PRO A 257 -18.27 5.37 28.13
CA PRO A 257 -18.12 5.56 29.57
C PRO A 257 -17.41 4.38 30.23
N ALA A 258 -16.57 4.65 31.23
CA ALA A 258 -15.86 3.60 31.93
C ALA A 258 -16.83 2.64 32.62
N GLY A 259 -16.53 1.33 32.57
CA GLY A 259 -17.30 0.31 33.27
C GLY A 259 -17.21 0.46 34.79
N ALA A 260 -18.11 -0.20 35.53
CA ALA A 260 -18.10 -0.15 36.99
C ALA A 260 -16.75 -0.61 37.56
N GLY A 261 -16.15 0.21 38.42
CA GLY A 261 -14.83 -0.06 39.03
C GLY A 261 -13.63 0.17 38.10
N VAL A 262 -13.85 0.65 36.88
CA VAL A 262 -12.78 1.03 35.94
C VAL A 262 -12.52 2.53 36.03
N THR A 263 -11.26 2.89 36.15
CA THR A 263 -10.80 4.28 36.10
C THR A 263 -9.75 4.43 35.01
N ARG A 264 -9.68 5.60 34.37
CA ARG A 264 -8.72 5.91 33.31
C ARG A 264 -7.71 6.93 33.79
N VAL A 265 -6.45 6.78 33.39
CA VAL A 265 -5.41 7.78 33.60
C VAL A 265 -4.86 8.16 32.24
N ALA A 266 -5.01 9.44 31.87
CA ALA A 266 -4.41 9.98 30.67
C ALA A 266 -2.88 10.04 30.83
N ASP A 267 -2.14 9.74 29.77
CA ASP A 267 -0.68 9.56 29.86
C ASP A 267 0.04 10.50 28.90
N SER A 268 -0.05 10.20 27.61
CA SER A 268 0.77 10.85 26.59
C SER A 268 0.05 10.91 25.26
N ILE A 269 0.55 11.77 24.38
CA ILE A 269 0.14 11.84 22.99
C ILE A 269 1.35 11.65 22.10
N GLU A 270 1.13 10.89 21.04
CA GLU A 270 2.07 10.69 19.95
C GLU A 270 1.51 11.33 18.69
N MET A 271 2.23 12.29 18.13
CA MET A 271 1.97 12.75 16.77
C MET A 271 2.76 11.89 15.81
N ARG A 272 2.07 11.27 14.87
CA ARG A 272 2.65 10.52 13.77
C ARG A 272 2.43 11.30 12.48
N PHE A 273 3.51 11.67 11.81
CA PHE A 273 3.47 12.17 10.44
C PHE A 273 3.86 11.04 9.49
N SER A 274 2.92 10.67 8.63
CA SER A 274 3.13 9.72 7.53
C SER A 274 3.30 10.51 6.23
N THR A 275 4.40 10.28 5.53
CA THR A 275 4.69 10.85 4.21
C THR A 275 4.77 9.73 3.19
N GLY A 276 4.15 9.94 2.03
CA GLY A 276 4.20 9.03 0.90
C GLY A 276 4.87 9.66 -0.31
N SER A 277 5.61 8.85 -1.07
CA SER A 277 6.20 9.25 -2.34
C SER A 277 5.14 9.54 -3.41
N GLN A 278 5.56 10.10 -4.55
CA GLN A 278 4.67 10.33 -5.69
C GLN A 278 4.06 9.04 -6.26
N ASP A 279 4.85 7.98 -6.39
CA ASP A 279 4.37 6.70 -6.90
C ASP A 279 3.40 6.05 -5.91
N PHE A 280 3.67 6.16 -4.60
CA PHE A 280 2.75 5.69 -3.57
C PHE A 280 1.42 6.46 -3.58
N GLN A 281 1.45 7.79 -3.70
CA GLN A 281 0.25 8.61 -3.84
C GLN A 281 -0.57 8.19 -5.07
N THR A 282 0.10 8.03 -6.21
CA THR A 282 -0.55 7.64 -7.48
C THR A 282 -1.20 6.26 -7.35
N TYR A 283 -0.47 5.28 -6.82
CA TYR A 283 -0.97 3.94 -6.58
C TYR A 283 -2.17 3.95 -5.60
N SER A 284 -2.07 4.69 -4.50
CA SER A 284 -3.16 4.82 -3.51
C SER A 284 -4.44 5.40 -4.15
N ASN A 285 -4.33 6.50 -4.90
CA ASN A 285 -5.48 7.15 -5.55
C ASN A 285 -6.18 6.23 -6.58
N LEU A 286 -5.39 5.44 -7.31
CA LEU A 286 -5.91 4.52 -8.32
C LEU A 286 -6.47 3.23 -7.74
N THR A 287 -6.02 2.81 -6.55
CA THR A 287 -6.50 1.59 -5.89
C THR A 287 -7.65 1.82 -4.90
N GLN A 288 -7.88 3.06 -4.48
CA GLN A 288 -9.04 3.40 -3.63
C GLN A 288 -10.37 3.00 -4.31
N PRO A 289 -11.38 2.52 -3.57
CA PRO A 289 -12.68 2.18 -4.16
C PRO A 289 -13.32 3.38 -4.89
N SER A 290 -13.80 3.19 -6.12
CA SER A 290 -14.65 4.20 -6.78
C SER A 290 -16.10 3.99 -6.38
N LEU A 291 -16.74 5.03 -5.85
CA LEU A 291 -18.20 5.06 -5.62
C LEU A 291 -19.01 5.41 -6.90
N GLY A 292 -18.34 5.60 -8.04
CA GLY A 292 -18.95 6.00 -9.32
C GLY A 292 -19.24 4.83 -10.27
N VAL A 293 -20.10 5.07 -11.26
CA VAL A 293 -20.55 4.08 -12.27
C VAL A 293 -19.41 3.62 -13.20
N ASN A 294 -18.37 4.45 -13.39
CA ASN A 294 -17.17 4.06 -14.12
C ASN A 294 -16.19 3.33 -13.20
N GLN A 295 -16.19 2.00 -13.29
CA GLN A 295 -15.34 1.10 -12.51
C GLN A 295 -13.98 0.80 -13.18
N SER A 296 -13.76 1.25 -14.42
CA SER A 296 -12.47 1.09 -15.09
C SER A 296 -11.51 2.19 -14.64
N LYS A 297 -10.61 1.83 -13.72
CA LYS A 297 -9.46 2.67 -13.35
C LYS A 297 -8.21 2.18 -14.08
N PRO A 298 -7.36 3.09 -14.59
CA PRO A 298 -6.06 2.67 -15.10
C PRO A 298 -5.24 2.01 -13.99
N SER A 299 -4.55 0.92 -14.31
CA SER A 299 -3.60 0.28 -13.40
C SER A 299 -2.29 1.07 -13.38
N PHE A 300 -1.67 1.18 -12.20
CA PHE A 300 -0.33 1.75 -12.04
C PHE A 300 0.67 0.67 -11.62
N THR A 301 1.88 0.75 -12.18
CA THR A 301 3.06 0.00 -11.72
C THR A 301 4.30 0.84 -11.99
N ASP A 302 5.21 0.90 -11.03
CA ASP A 302 6.56 1.48 -11.15
C ASP A 302 7.62 0.40 -11.49
N LEU A 303 7.17 -0.85 -11.72
CA LEU A 303 8.02 -1.99 -12.01
C LEU A 303 8.09 -2.29 -13.51
N ASN A 304 9.30 -2.59 -13.98
CA ASN A 304 9.55 -3.19 -15.27
C ASN A 304 9.38 -4.71 -15.20
N ASN A 305 8.64 -5.31 -16.15
CA ASN A 305 8.35 -6.75 -16.25
C ASN A 305 7.57 -7.36 -15.07
N GLY A 306 6.92 -6.53 -14.25
CA GLY A 306 6.05 -6.91 -13.15
C GLY A 306 4.89 -5.93 -12.98
N ILE A 307 4.01 -6.22 -12.04
CA ILE A 307 2.94 -5.32 -11.60
C ILE A 307 3.03 -5.09 -10.09
N GLY A 308 2.43 -4.02 -9.59
CA GLY A 308 2.41 -3.69 -8.17
C GLY A 308 3.11 -2.36 -7.90
N ILE A 309 3.80 -2.27 -6.76
CA ILE A 309 4.51 -1.05 -6.36
C ILE A 309 5.80 -1.38 -5.62
N PHE A 310 6.88 -0.70 -5.98
CA PHE A 310 8.13 -0.66 -5.21
C PHE A 310 8.56 0.79 -4.99
N SER A 311 8.12 1.35 -3.85
CA SER A 311 8.28 2.77 -3.55
C SER A 311 8.76 3.01 -2.13
N SER A 312 8.61 4.24 -1.64
CA SER A 312 8.98 4.63 -0.29
C SER A 312 7.84 5.33 0.45
N ARG A 313 7.90 5.20 1.78
CA ARG A 313 7.11 5.93 2.75
C ARG A 313 8.04 6.40 3.86
N HIS A 314 7.57 7.33 4.65
CA HIS A 314 8.29 7.70 5.86
C HIS A 314 7.34 8.04 6.99
N THR A 315 7.59 7.45 8.15
CA THR A 315 6.85 7.73 9.37
C THR A 315 7.77 8.39 10.39
N GLN A 316 7.43 9.62 10.76
CA GLN A 316 8.12 10.34 11.83
C GLN A 316 7.19 10.52 13.03
N VAL A 317 7.74 10.36 14.23
CA VAL A 317 6.98 10.30 15.47
C VAL A 317 7.49 11.33 16.47
N PHE A 318 6.58 12.08 17.07
CA PHE A 318 6.85 13.06 18.12
C PHE A 318 5.99 12.75 19.34
N ASN A 319 6.63 12.54 20.50
CA ASN A 319 5.95 12.18 21.74
C ASN A 319 5.84 13.38 22.69
N LYS A 320 4.71 13.48 23.39
CA LYS A 320 4.46 14.45 24.44
C LYS A 320 3.76 13.80 25.62
N VAL A 321 4.39 13.87 26.79
CA VAL A 321 3.71 13.57 28.06
C VAL A 321 2.74 14.71 28.35
N LEU A 322 1.52 14.37 28.76
CA LEU A 322 0.51 15.38 29.09
C LEU A 322 0.95 16.16 30.33
N SER A 323 0.75 17.48 30.30
CA SER A 323 0.91 18.30 31.51
C SER A 323 -0.26 18.08 32.48
N SER A 324 -0.11 18.48 33.74
CA SER A 324 -1.22 18.43 34.70
C SER A 324 -2.44 19.19 34.20
N THR A 325 -2.25 20.33 33.54
CA THR A 325 -3.35 21.12 32.96
C THR A 325 -4.04 20.40 31.79
N ASP A 326 -3.26 19.68 30.98
CA ASP A 326 -3.81 18.85 29.89
C ASP A 326 -4.66 17.70 30.45
N MET A 327 -4.18 17.04 31.52
CA MET A 327 -4.90 15.97 32.21
C MET A 327 -6.16 16.48 32.93
N ASP A 328 -6.09 17.65 33.58
CA ASP A 328 -7.23 18.31 34.21
C ASP A 328 -8.33 18.60 33.19
N SER A 329 -7.95 19.05 31.98
CA SER A 329 -8.90 19.31 30.89
C SER A 329 -9.64 18.03 30.47
N VAL A 330 -8.92 16.91 30.31
CA VAL A 330 -9.52 15.61 29.99
C VAL A 330 -10.41 15.09 31.12
N THR A 331 -10.07 15.38 32.38
CA THR A 331 -10.77 14.88 33.56
C THR A 331 -12.04 15.68 33.88
N THR A 332 -11.98 17.00 33.77
CA THR A 332 -13.01 17.91 34.32
C THR A 332 -13.96 18.48 33.28
N ASP A 333 -13.63 18.42 31.99
CA ASP A 333 -14.48 18.97 30.94
C ASP A 333 -15.82 18.20 30.82
N ALA A 334 -16.90 18.93 30.55
CA ALA A 334 -18.24 18.35 30.43
C ALA A 334 -18.35 17.30 29.30
N LEU A 335 -17.50 17.35 28.29
CA LEU A 335 -17.47 16.39 27.18
C LEU A 335 -16.88 15.03 27.58
N THR A 336 -15.96 15.01 28.56
CA THR A 336 -15.15 13.83 28.90
C THR A 336 -15.26 13.40 30.36
N SER A 337 -15.89 14.19 31.23
CA SER A 337 -16.07 13.89 32.66
C SER A 337 -16.78 12.55 32.95
N ASN A 338 -17.61 12.06 32.02
CA ASN A 338 -18.27 10.76 32.14
C ASN A 338 -17.42 9.57 31.63
N LEU A 339 -16.23 9.83 31.08
CA LEU A 339 -15.34 8.80 30.53
C LEU A 339 -14.46 8.14 31.61
N GLY A 340 -14.57 8.56 32.88
CA GLY A 340 -13.90 7.94 34.01
C GLY A 340 -12.41 8.25 34.13
N PHE A 341 -11.95 9.34 33.50
CA PHE A 341 -10.59 9.85 33.72
C PHE A 341 -10.44 10.41 35.13
N LEU A 342 -9.29 10.15 35.74
CA LEU A 342 -8.89 10.70 37.03
C LEU A 342 -7.65 11.60 36.86
N PRO A 343 -7.45 12.56 37.77
CA PRO A 343 -6.26 13.43 37.80
C PRO A 343 -4.95 12.66 38.01
#